data_AF-A0AAV0UZR2-F1
#
_entry.id   AF-A0AAV0UZR2-F1
#
_cell.length_a   1.000
_cell.length_b   1.000
_cell.length_c   1.000
_cell.angle_alpha   90.00
_cell.angle_beta   90.00
_cell.angle_gamma   90.00
#
_symmetry.space_group_name_H-M   'P 1'
#
loop_
_entity.id
_entity.type
_entity.pdbx_description
1 polymer ?
#
loop_
_entity_poly.entity_id
_entity_poly.type
_entity_poly.pdbx_seq_one_letter_code
_entity_poly.pdbx_strand_id
1 'polypeptide(L)'
;MKISPVTIKFTSVDTKDVAVNIKSGGDKIDEVGVPAGGTVTWKSNVTALGGKTLYLNRWRQGFLGIPDTAGGSLMLWIPRSSHGGSLQLTAVVNKS
;
A
#
# COMPACT_ATOMS: atom_id res chain seq x y z
N MET A 1 1.25 -24.32 -11.13
CA MET A 1 0.36 -23.17 -10.86
C MET A 1 1.14 -21.89 -11.17
N LYS A 2 0.62 -21.02 -12.05
CA LYS A 2 1.31 -19.76 -12.40
C LYS A 2 1.09 -18.77 -11.26
N ILE A 3 2.16 -18.23 -10.67
CA ILE A 3 2.04 -17.21 -9.61
C ILE A 3 1.61 -15.90 -10.26
N SER A 4 0.46 -15.36 -9.86
CA SER A 4 -0.02 -14.05 -10.29
C SER A 4 0.50 -12.96 -9.34
N PRO A 5 1.39 -12.05 -9.78
CA PRO A 5 1.98 -11.06 -8.91
C PRO A 5 1.02 -9.91 -8.61
N VAL A 6 1.20 -9.33 -7.44
CA VAL A 6 0.59 -8.07 -7.01
C VAL A 6 1.74 -7.11 -6.74
N THR A 7 1.87 -6.05 -7.54
CA THR A 7 2.94 -5.06 -7.41
C THR A 7 2.32 -3.70 -7.19
N ILE A 8 2.69 -3.04 -6.09
CA ILE A 8 2.27 -1.67 -5.79
C ILE A 8 3.52 -0.80 -5.72
N LYS A 9 3.58 0.20 -6.59
CA LYS A 9 4.62 1.23 -6.59
C LYS A 9 4.07 2.45 -5.87
N PHE A 10 4.64 2.80 -4.73
CA PHE A 10 4.35 4.03 -4.01
C PHE A 10 5.32 5.11 -4.48
N THR A 11 4.79 6.25 -4.91
CA THR A 11 5.60 7.43 -5.25
C THR A 11 5.15 8.58 -4.36
N SER A 12 6.05 9.08 -3.52
CA SER A 12 5.76 10.15 -2.58
C SER A 12 5.93 11.51 -3.22
N VAL A 13 4.92 12.36 -3.05
CA VAL A 13 5.03 13.82 -3.24
C VAL A 13 4.97 14.56 -1.90
N ASP A 14 5.08 13.82 -0.79
CA ASP A 14 5.20 14.38 0.56
C ASP A 14 6.59 15.02 0.74
N THR A 15 6.66 16.04 1.60
CA THR A 15 7.91 16.73 1.97
C THR A 15 8.65 16.04 3.11
N LYS A 16 8.07 14.97 3.66
CA LYS A 16 8.63 14.17 4.76
C LYS A 16 8.57 12.69 4.44
N ASP A 17 9.43 11.93 5.11
CA ASP A 17 9.34 10.48 5.10
C ASP A 17 8.05 10.05 5.80
N VAL A 18 7.38 9.09 5.18
CA VAL A 18 6.09 8.54 5.62
C VAL A 18 6.15 7.02 5.52
N ALA A 19 5.12 6.35 6.02
CA ALA A 19 4.87 4.97 5.72
C ALA A 19 3.47 4.79 5.10
N VAL A 20 3.28 3.68 4.41
CA VAL A 20 1.96 3.23 3.97
C VAL A 20 1.62 1.96 4.72
N ASN A 21 0.60 2.03 5.57
CA ASN A 21 0.01 0.86 6.19
C ASN A 21 -0.85 0.12 5.16
N ILE A 22 -0.61 -1.18 5.02
CA ILE A 22 -1.39 -2.09 4.17
C ILE A 22 -2.21 -2.97 5.09
N LYS A 23 -3.54 -2.85 5.01
CA LYS A 23 -4.47 -3.60 5.87
C LYS A 23 -5.52 -4.36 5.06
N SER A 24 -6.15 -5.37 5.66
CA SER A 24 -7.37 -6.01 5.15
C SER A 24 -8.23 -6.44 6.31
N GLY A 25 -9.53 -6.10 6.30
CA GLY A 25 -10.47 -6.49 7.36
C GLY A 25 -10.15 -5.94 8.75
N GLY A 26 -9.34 -4.88 8.85
CA GLY A 26 -8.89 -4.29 10.12
C GLY A 26 -7.46 -4.67 10.51
N ASP A 27 -6.98 -5.82 10.05
CA ASP A 27 -5.65 -6.34 10.38
C ASP A 27 -4.55 -5.73 9.52
N LYS A 28 -3.39 -5.44 10.13
CA LYS A 28 -2.20 -5.00 9.41
C LYS A 28 -1.56 -6.19 8.70
N ILE A 29 -1.38 -6.06 7.38
CA ILE A 29 -0.63 -6.99 6.55
C ILE A 29 0.84 -6.58 6.53
N ASP A 30 1.10 -5.29 6.28
CA ASP A 30 2.45 -4.75 6.17
C ASP A 30 2.48 -3.23 6.42
N GLU A 31 3.67 -2.68 6.61
CA GLU A 31 3.94 -1.25 6.68
C GLU A 31 5.16 -0.91 5.84
N VAL A 32 4.99 -0.07 4.83
CA VAL A 32 6.04 0.24 3.85
C VAL A 32 6.52 1.67 4.07
N GLY A 33 7.76 1.84 4.51
CA GLY A 33 8.41 3.15 4.55
C GLY A 33 8.61 3.72 3.14
N VAL A 34 8.23 4.98 2.93
CA VAL A 34 8.35 5.71 1.67
C VAL A 34 9.06 7.04 1.95
N PRO A 35 10.31 7.23 1.45
CA PRO A 35 11.03 8.48 1.65
C PRO A 35 10.33 9.68 0.98
N ALA A 36 10.59 10.89 1.50
CA ALA A 36 10.12 12.14 0.90
C ALA A 36 10.60 12.27 -0.56
N GLY A 37 9.68 12.56 -1.49
CA GLY A 37 9.98 12.57 -2.94
C GLY A 37 10.38 11.22 -3.54
N GLY A 38 10.42 10.16 -2.72
CA GLY A 38 10.95 8.85 -3.07
C GLY A 38 9.93 7.94 -3.75
N THR A 39 10.42 6.81 -4.23
CA THR A 39 9.59 5.76 -4.81
C THR A 39 10.00 4.40 -4.27
N VAL A 40 9.02 3.62 -3.82
CA VAL A 40 9.23 2.29 -3.25
C VAL A 40 8.27 1.30 -3.91
N THR A 41 8.76 0.10 -4.22
CA THR A 41 7.93 -0.97 -4.79
C THR A 41 7.70 -2.04 -3.75
N TRP A 42 6.43 -2.28 -3.43
CA TRP A 42 5.96 -3.40 -2.62
C TRP A 42 5.43 -4.52 -3.52
N LYS A 43 5.73 -5.77 -3.16
CA LYS A 43 5.37 -6.95 -3.96
C LYS A 43 4.71 -8.01 -3.08
N SER A 44 3.70 -8.66 -3.64
CA SER A 44 3.03 -9.84 -3.09
C SER A 44 2.46 -10.68 -4.25
N ASN A 45 1.47 -11.52 -3.98
CA ASN A 45 0.84 -12.37 -4.98
C ASN A 45 -0.64 -12.65 -4.66
N VAL A 46 -1.36 -13.11 -5.69
CA VAL A 46 -2.79 -13.45 -5.60
C VAL A 46 -3.05 -14.66 -4.70
N THR A 47 -2.09 -15.57 -4.51
CA THR A 47 -2.24 -16.68 -3.55
C THR A 47 -2.41 -16.16 -2.12
N ALA A 48 -1.69 -15.11 -1.75
CA ALA A 48 -1.79 -14.49 -0.43
C ALA A 48 -2.97 -13.51 -0.31
N LEU A 49 -3.24 -12.72 -1.36
CA LEU A 49 -4.12 -11.56 -1.28
C LEU A 49 -5.43 -11.68 -2.05
N GLY A 50 -5.58 -12.70 -2.89
CA GLY A 50 -6.73 -12.87 -3.76
C GLY A 50 -8.04 -12.83 -2.98
N GLY A 51 -8.94 -11.94 -3.37
CA GLY A 51 -10.27 -11.79 -2.79
C GLY A 51 -10.31 -10.90 -1.54
N LYS A 52 -9.15 -10.46 -1.04
CA LYS A 52 -9.05 -9.46 0.02
C LYS A 52 -9.27 -8.06 -0.56
N THR A 53 -9.80 -7.18 0.28
CA THR A 53 -9.80 -5.74 0.05
C THR A 53 -8.65 -5.14 0.83
N LEU A 54 -7.70 -4.54 0.12
CA LEU A 54 -6.60 -3.80 0.71
C LEU A 54 -7.03 -2.38 1.03
N TYR A 55 -6.67 -1.92 2.22
CA TYR A 55 -6.71 -0.53 2.63
C TYR A 55 -5.27 -0.04 2.72
N LEU A 56 -4.92 0.91 1.85
CA LEU A 56 -3.62 1.57 1.84
C LEU A 56 -3.77 2.93 2.50
N ASN A 57 -3.16 3.09 3.67
CA ASN A 57 -3.28 4.31 4.46
C ASN A 57 -1.91 4.97 4.65
N ARG A 58 -1.78 6.22 4.21
CA ARG A 58 -0.61 7.05 4.53
C ARG A 58 -0.53 7.25 6.04
N TRP A 59 0.66 7.12 6.58
CA TRP A 59 0.95 7.13 8.00
C TRP A 59 2.25 7.87 8.27
N ARG A 60 2.29 8.69 9.32
CA ARG A 60 3.54 9.21 9.86
C ARG A 60 3.44 9.33 11.36
N GLN A 61 4.53 8.99 12.06
CA GLN A 61 4.62 9.30 13.48
C GLN A 61 4.75 10.83 13.64
N GLY A 62 3.75 11.45 14.28
CA GLY A 62 3.76 12.88 14.58
C GLY A 62 4.55 13.22 15.84
N PHE A 63 4.48 14.49 16.24
CA PHE A 63 5.13 15.00 17.45
C PHE A 63 4.56 14.35 18.71
N LEU A 64 5.42 14.00 19.69
CA LEU A 64 5.07 13.24 20.91
C LEU A 64 4.48 11.84 20.67
N GLY A 65 4.70 11.24 19.50
CA GLY A 65 4.18 9.91 19.18
C GLY A 65 2.69 9.90 18.83
N ILE A 66 2.07 11.07 18.65
CA ILE A 66 0.70 11.16 18.16
C ILE A 66 0.68 10.79 16.67
N PRO A 67 -0.15 9.83 16.26
CA PRO A 67 -0.36 9.51 14.86
C PRO A 67 -0.74 10.71 14.00
N ASP A 68 0.01 10.98 12.93
CA ASP A 68 -0.46 11.83 11.85
C ASP A 68 -1.04 10.96 10.74
N THR A 69 -2.37 10.94 10.68
CA THR A 69 -3.14 10.29 9.62
C THR A 69 -3.78 11.28 8.67
N ALA A 70 -3.42 12.57 8.75
CA ALA A 70 -3.84 13.51 7.72
C ALA A 70 -3.27 13.00 6.39
N GLY A 71 -4.14 12.81 5.40
CA GLY A 71 -3.80 12.17 4.14
C GLY A 71 -4.98 11.37 3.56
N GLY A 72 -4.84 10.97 2.30
CA GLY A 72 -5.83 10.12 1.63
C GLY A 72 -5.60 8.64 1.91
N SER A 73 -6.68 7.86 1.80
CA SER A 73 -6.63 6.39 1.80
C SER A 73 -7.09 5.84 0.47
N LEU A 74 -6.52 4.72 0.03
CA LEU A 74 -6.99 3.96 -1.13
C LEU A 74 -7.53 2.60 -0.69
N MET A 75 -8.72 2.24 -1.19
CA MET A 75 -9.28 0.91 -1.06
C MET A 75 -9.19 0.18 -2.40
N LEU A 76 -8.61 -1.01 -2.40
CA LEU A 76 -8.37 -1.81 -3.61
C LEU A 76 -8.75 -3.26 -3.36
N TRP A 77 -9.69 -3.79 -4.15
CA TRP A 77 -9.97 -5.23 -4.15
C TRP A 77 -8.98 -6.00 -5.04
N ILE A 78 -8.46 -7.12 -4.55
CA ILE A 78 -7.49 -7.95 -5.30
C ILE A 78 -8.21 -9.09 -6.03
N PRO A 79 -8.09 -9.17 -7.38
CA PRO A 79 -8.79 -10.18 -8.15
C PRO A 79 -8.29 -11.61 -7.90
N ARG A 80 -9.23 -12.57 -7.90
CA ARG A 80 -8.97 -14.02 -7.84
C ARG A 80 -9.07 -14.66 -9.22
N SER A 81 -8.21 -14.26 -10.15
CA SER A 81 -8.19 -14.89 -11.48
C SER A 81 -7.64 -16.32 -11.40
N SER A 82 -8.41 -17.29 -11.89
CA SER A 82 -7.97 -18.69 -12.08
C SER A 82 -7.16 -18.90 -13.37
N HIS A 83 -7.16 -17.92 -14.27
CA HIS A 83 -6.49 -17.97 -15.58
C HIS A 83 -5.14 -17.22 -15.58
N GLY A 84 -4.65 -16.81 -14.41
CA GLY A 84 -3.43 -16.01 -14.27
C GLY A 84 -3.66 -14.51 -14.42
N GLY A 85 -2.59 -13.76 -14.70
CA GLY A 85 -2.58 -12.29 -14.78
C GLY A 85 -1.71 -11.64 -13.71
N SER A 86 -1.71 -10.30 -13.64
CA SER A 86 -0.97 -9.52 -12.65
C SER A 86 -1.73 -8.25 -12.27
N LEU A 87 -1.69 -7.87 -11.00
CA LEU A 87 -2.10 -6.53 -10.58
C LEU A 87 -0.87 -5.63 -10.48
N GLN A 88 -0.91 -4.49 -11.18
CA GLN A 88 0.10 -3.45 -11.08
C GLN A 88 -0.58 -2.12 -10.78
N LEU A 89 -0.18 -1.48 -9.69
CA LEU A 89 -0.69 -0.18 -9.27
C LEU A 89 0.47 0.77 -9.04
N THR A 90 0.38 1.99 -9.56
CA THR A 90 1.17 3.12 -9.05
C THR A 90 0.26 3.99 -8.19
N ALA A 91 0.58 4.12 -6.92
CA ALA A 91 -0.13 4.94 -5.95
C ALA A 91 0.72 6.16 -5.59
N VAL A 92 0.16 7.35 -5.76
CA VAL A 92 0.82 8.59 -5.34
C VAL A 92 0.50 8.82 -3.87
N VAL A 93 1.53 9.00 -3.05
CA VAL A 93 1.41 9.31 -1.62
C VAL A 93 1.52 10.83 -1.47
N ASN A 94 0.37 11.47 -1.26
CA ASN A 94 0.25 12.92 -1.22
C ASN A 94 0.59 13.50 0.15
N LYS A 95 1.02 14.77 0.13
CA LYS A 95 1.08 15.63 1.30
C LYS A 95 -0.33 15.87 1.84
N SER A 96 -0.49 15.78 3.15
CA SER A 96 -1.66 16.27 3.89
C SER A 96 -1.76 17.78 3.90
#